data_AF-Q5C007-F1
#
_entry.id   AF-Q5C007-F1
#
_cell.length_a   1.000
_cell.length_b   1.000
_cell.length_c   1.000
_cell.angle_alpha   90.00
_cell.angle_beta   90.00
_cell.angle_gamma   90.00
#
_symmetry.space_group_name_H-M   'P 1'
#
loop_
_entity.id
_entity.type
_entity.pdbx_description
1 polymer ?
#
loop_
_entity_poly.entity_id
_entity_poly.type
_entity_poly.pdbx_seq_one_letter_code
_entity_poly.pdbx_strand_id
1 'polypeptide(L)'
;LCIFLRRCRAYRYVDKSWKERGVGEIKVLVRPRTMPTDAQFGPRDIVPSDYKLPDIGRARILMRRDQVLKLCLNHPISCELPVLKPMGNMAGGNSLCWVGEDYSEGSASLETLAVRFKLDKDAEEFRAAVARAQSALNSA
;
A
#
# COMPACT_ATOMS: atom_id res chain seq x y z
N LEU A 1 -12.25 0.71 -4.20
CA LEU A 1 -12.26 -0.56 -3.45
C LEU A 1 -11.01 -0.61 -2.56
N CYS A 2 -11.17 -0.97 -1.29
CA CYS A 2 -10.05 -1.22 -0.38
C CYS A 2 -9.79 -2.72 -0.36
N ILE A 3 -8.60 -3.17 -0.74
CA ILE A 3 -8.27 -4.62 -0.78
C ILE A 3 -7.36 -5.05 0.37
N PHE A 4 -6.87 -4.09 1.16
CA PHE A 4 -6.07 -4.32 2.35
C PHE A 4 -6.15 -3.11 3.26
N LEU A 5 -6.29 -3.36 4.57
CA LEU A 5 -6.28 -2.33 5.61
C LEU A 5 -5.71 -2.92 6.89
N ARG A 6 -4.55 -2.42 7.32
CA ARG A 6 -3.93 -2.79 8.60
C ARG A 6 -3.21 -1.61 9.22
N ARG A 7 -3.00 -1.68 10.53
CA ARG A 7 -2.20 -0.71 11.27
C ARG A 7 -0.71 -1.01 11.09
N CYS A 8 0.08 0.00 10.75
CA CYS A 8 1.53 -0.12 10.63
C CYS A 8 2.24 1.17 11.03
N ARG A 9 3.57 1.09 11.10
CA ARG A 9 4.47 2.26 11.17
C ARG A 9 5.16 2.41 9.82
N ALA A 10 5.17 3.61 9.26
CA ALA A 10 5.89 3.94 8.03
C ALA A 10 7.18 4.68 8.35
N TYR A 11 8.21 4.40 7.56
CA TYR A 11 9.55 4.96 7.66
C TYR A 11 10.02 5.46 6.30
N ARG A 12 10.91 6.45 6.31
CA ARG A 12 11.63 6.96 5.14
C ARG A 12 13.12 6.85 5.42
N TYR A 13 13.90 6.44 4.43
CA TYR A 13 15.36 6.42 4.53
C TYR A 13 15.92 7.79 4.13
N VAL A 14 16.52 8.50 5.09
CA VAL A 14 17.10 9.85 4.93
C VAL A 14 18.39 9.91 5.73
N ASP A 15 19.42 10.59 5.22
CA ASP A 15 20.71 10.77 5.91
C ASP A 15 21.34 9.44 6.36
N LYS A 16 21.28 8.41 5.50
CA LYS A 16 21.78 7.05 5.77
C LYS A 16 21.10 6.36 6.97
N SER A 17 19.93 6.83 7.40
CA SER A 17 19.20 6.33 8.56
C SER A 17 17.70 6.18 8.28
N TRP A 18 17.03 5.26 8.98
CA TRP A 18 15.57 5.13 8.92
C TRP A 18 14.91 6.10 9.90
N LYS A 19 14.12 7.05 9.38
CA LYS A 19 13.33 8.00 10.17
C LYS A 19 11.85 7.65 10.10
N GLU A 20 11.14 7.75 11.22
CA GLU A 20 9.69 7.50 11.25
C GLU A 20 8.94 8.59 10.47
N ARG A 21 8.05 8.17 9.57
CA ARG A 21 7.24 9.06 8.74
C ARG A 21 5.80 9.19 9.26
N GLY A 22 5.27 8.12 9.86
CA GLY A 22 3.95 8.14 10.47
C GLY A 22 3.48 6.81 11.01
N VAL A 23 2.46 6.85 11.86
CA VAL A 23 1.77 5.69 12.41
C VAL A 23 0.28 5.82 12.13
N GLY A 24 -0.35 4.73 11.66
CA GLY A 24 -1.76 4.71 11.34
C GLY A 24 -2.15 3.50 10.50
N GLU A 25 -3.30 3.59 9.83
CA GLU A 25 -3.79 2.56 8.92
C GLU A 25 -3.25 2.77 7.51
N ILE A 26 -2.52 1.77 7.00
CA ILE A 26 -2.15 1.68 5.60
C ILE A 26 -3.24 0.95 4.82
N LYS A 27 -3.56 1.47 3.64
CA LYS A 27 -4.63 0.98 2.78
C LYS A 27 -4.08 0.73 1.38
N VAL A 28 -4.42 -0.42 0.80
CA VAL A 28 -4.23 -0.65 -0.64
C VAL A 28 -5.57 -0.42 -1.31
N LEU A 29 -5.61 0.61 -2.15
CA LEU A 29 -6.82 1.07 -2.81
C LEU A 29 -6.73 0.81 -4.31
N VAL A 30 -7.76 0.19 -4.86
CA VAL A 30 -7.92 -0.01 -6.31
C VAL A 30 -9.16 0.73 -6.80
N ARG A 31 -9.04 1.36 -7.96
CA ARG A 31 -10.11 2.11 -8.63
C ARG A 31 -10.50 1.37 -9.92
N PRO A 32 -11.71 0.79 -9.98
CA PRO A 32 -12.28 0.24 -11.21
C PRO A 32 -12.35 1.29 -12.34
N ARG A 33 -12.22 0.87 -13.60
CA ARG A 33 -12.45 1.73 -14.78
C ARG A 33 -13.93 2.01 -14.96
N THR A 34 -14.75 0.97 -14.83
CA THR A 34 -16.22 1.07 -14.81
C THR A 34 -16.70 0.99 -13.36
N MET A 35 -17.58 1.90 -12.96
CA MET A 35 -18.21 1.82 -11.64
C MET A 35 -19.14 0.59 -11.64
N PRO A 36 -19.01 -0.37 -10.72
CA PRO A 36 -19.96 -1.47 -10.62
C PRO A 36 -21.34 -0.91 -10.31
N THR A 37 -22.32 -1.18 -11.18
CA THR A 37 -23.71 -0.72 -11.01
C THR A 37 -24.38 -1.38 -9.80
N ASP A 38 -23.93 -2.58 -9.43
CA ASP A 38 -24.31 -3.30 -8.21
C ASP A 38 -23.17 -3.23 -7.18
N ALA A 39 -23.08 -2.10 -6.48
CA ALA A 39 -22.07 -1.89 -5.45
C ALA A 39 -22.35 -2.76 -4.21
N GLN A 40 -21.88 -4.02 -4.21
CA GLN A 40 -21.94 -4.91 -3.05
C GLN A 40 -21.03 -4.46 -1.89
N PHE A 41 -20.05 -3.58 -2.16
CA PHE A 41 -19.08 -3.13 -1.17
C PHE A 41 -19.10 -1.61 -1.03
N GLY A 42 -19.30 -1.15 0.20
CA GLY A 42 -19.29 0.26 0.56
C GLY A 42 -17.90 0.90 0.54
N PRO A 43 -17.81 2.22 0.77
CA PRO A 43 -16.56 2.98 0.71
C PRO A 43 -15.50 2.56 1.74
N ARG A 44 -15.91 1.85 2.79
CA ARG A 44 -15.06 1.42 3.91
C ARG A 44 -14.84 -0.08 3.98
N ASP A 45 -15.50 -0.85 3.12
CA ASP A 45 -15.42 -2.29 3.18
C ASP A 45 -14.09 -2.77 2.60
N ILE A 46 -13.50 -3.74 3.29
CA ILE A 46 -12.33 -4.44 2.82
C ILE A 46 -12.84 -5.57 1.93
N VAL A 47 -12.50 -5.49 0.65
CA VAL A 47 -12.80 -6.52 -0.33
C VAL A 47 -12.00 -7.78 0.06
N PRO A 48 -12.64 -8.94 0.23
CA PRO A 48 -11.92 -10.13 0.65
C PRO A 48 -10.97 -10.65 -0.45
N SER A 49 -10.07 -11.56 -0.05
CA SER A 49 -8.98 -12.06 -0.89
C SER A 49 -9.45 -12.89 -2.10
N ASP A 50 -10.58 -13.58 -1.95
CA ASP A 50 -11.22 -14.45 -2.93
C ASP A 50 -12.02 -13.70 -4.02
N TYR A 51 -12.44 -12.46 -3.74
CA TYR A 51 -13.20 -11.66 -4.69
C TYR A 51 -12.41 -11.39 -5.98
N LYS A 52 -13.00 -11.61 -7.15
CA LYS A 52 -12.33 -11.27 -8.41
C LYS A 52 -12.41 -9.76 -8.65
N LEU A 53 -11.25 -9.09 -8.68
CA LEU A 53 -11.23 -7.66 -8.98
C LEU A 53 -11.74 -7.41 -10.41
N PRO A 54 -12.60 -6.39 -10.63
CA PRO A 54 -13.03 -5.99 -11.96
C PRO A 54 -11.87 -5.33 -12.71
N ASP A 55 -12.14 -4.88 -13.92
CA ASP A 55 -11.22 -4.08 -14.70
C ASP A 55 -10.79 -2.80 -13.94
N ILE A 56 -9.52 -2.71 -13.53
CA ILE A 56 -8.99 -1.60 -12.70
C ILE A 56 -8.15 -0.62 -13.52
N GLY A 57 -8.43 0.67 -13.36
CA GLY A 57 -7.70 1.72 -14.06
C GLY A 57 -6.52 2.27 -13.29
N ARG A 58 -6.59 2.27 -11.94
CA ARG A 58 -5.54 2.80 -11.06
C ARG A 58 -5.53 2.07 -9.73
N ALA A 59 -4.34 1.87 -9.16
CA ALA A 59 -4.18 1.42 -7.79
C ALA A 59 -3.18 2.32 -7.05
N ARG A 60 -3.29 2.37 -5.72
CA ARG A 60 -2.39 3.15 -4.86
C ARG A 60 -2.30 2.59 -3.46
N ILE A 61 -1.18 2.82 -2.81
CA ILE A 61 -0.96 2.67 -1.38
C ILE A 61 -1.22 4.02 -0.73
N LEU A 62 -2.08 4.05 0.29
CA LEU A 62 -2.46 5.28 1.00
C LEU A 62 -2.32 5.05 2.50
N MET A 63 -1.67 5.99 3.20
CA MET A 63 -1.59 5.97 4.66
C MET A 63 -1.76 7.38 5.21
N ARG A 64 -2.58 7.51 6.25
CA ARG A 64 -2.75 8.75 7.02
C ARG A 64 -2.29 8.51 8.46
N ARG A 65 -1.76 9.57 9.06
CA ARG A 65 -1.36 9.57 10.47
C ARG A 65 -2.57 9.60 11.38
N ASP A 66 -2.51 8.86 12.48
CA ASP A 66 -3.51 8.95 13.55
C ASP A 66 -3.59 10.38 14.11
N GLN A 67 -4.77 10.74 14.61
CA GLN A 67 -5.14 12.05 15.19
C GLN A 67 -5.08 13.23 14.20
N VAL A 68 -3.94 13.45 13.55
CA VAL A 68 -3.70 14.59 12.66
C VAL A 68 -4.31 14.35 11.27
N LEU A 69 -4.57 13.09 10.89
CA LEU A 69 -5.18 12.67 9.62
C LEU A 69 -4.45 13.16 8.35
N LYS A 70 -3.23 13.71 8.51
CA LYS A 70 -2.33 14.10 7.43
C LYS A 70 -1.85 12.87 6.67
N LEU A 71 -1.74 13.02 5.37
CA LEU A 71 -1.20 12.00 4.46
C LEU A 71 0.30 11.84 4.75
N CYS A 72 0.74 10.59 4.95
CA CYS A 72 2.15 10.28 5.13
C CYS A 72 2.68 9.28 4.11
N LEU A 73 1.78 8.67 3.33
CA LEU A 73 2.15 7.82 2.21
C LEU A 73 1.04 7.91 1.15
N ASN A 74 1.42 8.23 -0.07
CA ASN A 74 0.53 8.24 -1.22
C ASN A 74 1.35 7.82 -2.44
N HIS A 75 1.39 6.52 -2.67
CA HIS A 75 2.23 5.92 -3.68
C HIS A 75 1.36 5.19 -4.71
N PRO A 76 1.39 5.59 -6.00
CA PRO A 76 0.69 4.84 -7.04
C PRO A 76 1.29 3.44 -7.20
N ILE A 77 0.45 2.45 -7.47
CA ILE A 77 0.89 1.10 -7.85
C ILE A 77 0.81 1.03 -9.37
N SER A 78 1.90 0.65 -10.02
CA SER A 78 1.96 0.29 -11.44
C SER A 78 2.09 -1.24 -11.58
N CYS A 79 2.12 -1.77 -12.80
CA CYS A 79 2.29 -3.21 -13.02
C CYS A 79 3.60 -3.77 -12.44
N GLU A 80 4.66 -2.95 -12.36
CA GLU A 80 6.00 -3.38 -11.92
C GLU A 80 6.42 -2.78 -10.58
N LEU A 81 5.80 -1.68 -10.15
CA LEU A 81 6.16 -0.96 -8.92
C LEU A 81 4.97 -0.85 -7.95
N PRO A 82 5.21 -0.86 -6.63
CA PRO A 82 6.51 -1.03 -5.99
C PRO A 82 6.98 -2.49 -5.92
N VAL A 83 8.29 -2.71 -6.00
CA VAL A 83 8.91 -4.01 -5.69
C VAL A 83 9.18 -4.08 -4.19
N LEU A 84 8.28 -4.75 -3.46
CA LEU A 84 8.39 -4.92 -2.01
C LEU A 84 9.48 -5.96 -1.65
N LYS A 85 10.45 -5.54 -0.85
CA LYS A 85 11.53 -6.39 -0.33
C LYS A 85 11.47 -6.45 1.20
N PRO A 86 11.79 -7.58 1.85
CA PRO A 86 11.95 -7.64 3.29
C PRO A 86 13.07 -6.70 3.77
N MET A 87 12.89 -6.08 4.93
CA MET A 87 13.98 -5.34 5.60
C MET A 87 14.82 -6.28 6.47
N GLY A 88 16.11 -6.36 6.18
CA GLY A 88 17.08 -7.15 6.94
C GLY A 88 17.39 -8.51 6.33
N ASN A 89 18.25 -9.28 7.00
CA ASN A 89 18.78 -10.55 6.48
C ASN A 89 17.84 -11.75 6.66
N MET A 90 16.65 -11.57 7.23
CA MET A 90 15.68 -12.66 7.42
C MET A 90 14.57 -12.58 6.37
N ALA A 91 14.34 -13.70 5.68
CA ALA A 91 13.35 -13.84 4.60
C ALA A 91 11.87 -13.82 5.05
N GLY A 92 11.58 -13.37 6.27
CA GLY A 92 10.24 -13.40 6.88
C GLY A 92 10.13 -12.46 8.07
N GLY A 93 10.15 -11.16 7.81
CA GLY A 93 9.97 -10.13 8.84
C GLY A 93 8.71 -9.31 8.61
N ASN A 94 8.12 -8.80 9.68
CA ASN A 94 7.04 -7.82 9.67
C ASN A 94 7.36 -6.47 9.00
N SER A 95 8.52 -6.34 8.35
CA SER A 95 9.03 -5.08 7.80
C SER A 95 9.33 -5.24 6.30
N LEU A 96 8.74 -4.36 5.49
CA LEU A 96 8.89 -4.34 4.04
C LEU A 96 9.40 -2.97 3.59
N CYS A 97 10.33 -2.92 2.64
CA CYS A 97 10.85 -1.70 2.03
C CYS A 97 10.73 -1.73 0.50
N TRP A 98 10.65 -0.55 -0.09
CA TRP A 98 10.67 -0.35 -1.53
C TRP A 98 11.14 1.06 -1.86
N VAL A 99 11.45 1.29 -3.13
CA VAL A 99 11.74 2.62 -3.67
C VAL A 99 10.57 3.03 -4.56
N GLY A 100 10.13 4.28 -4.45
CA GLY A 100 9.04 4.76 -5.27
C GLY A 100 8.78 6.26 -5.13
N GLU A 101 8.04 6.81 -6.10
CA GLU A 101 7.58 8.20 -6.05
C GLU A 101 6.42 8.36 -5.08
N ASP A 102 6.62 9.13 -4.02
CA ASP A 102 5.57 9.45 -3.07
C ASP A 102 5.02 10.85 -3.30
N TYR A 103 3.70 10.99 -3.19
CA TYR A 103 2.95 12.23 -3.43
C TYR A 103 2.28 12.75 -2.14
N SER A 104 2.77 12.39 -0.95
CA SER A 104 2.13 12.81 0.30
C SER A 104 2.47 14.24 0.74
N GLU A 105 3.53 14.84 0.21
CA GLU A 105 3.95 16.22 0.49
C GLU A 105 3.52 17.23 -0.60
N GLY A 106 2.68 16.81 -1.55
CA GLY A 106 2.13 17.67 -2.62
C GLY A 106 2.92 17.67 -3.93
N SER A 107 4.17 17.21 -3.92
CA SER A 107 4.99 16.96 -5.11
C SER A 107 5.48 15.51 -5.16
N ALA A 108 5.83 15.01 -6.34
CA ALA A 108 6.47 13.70 -6.50
C ALA A 108 7.89 13.73 -5.92
N SER A 109 8.18 12.87 -4.95
CA SER A 109 9.51 12.67 -4.39
C SER A 109 9.91 11.21 -4.48
N LEU A 110 11.01 10.89 -5.16
CA LEU A 110 11.54 9.53 -5.21
C LEU A 110 12.22 9.19 -3.87
N GLU A 111 11.65 8.24 -3.15
CA GLU A 111 12.07 7.93 -1.79
C GLU A 111 12.16 6.42 -1.55
N THR A 112 13.07 6.04 -0.67
CA THR A 112 13.11 4.69 -0.11
C THR A 112 12.21 4.66 1.12
N LEU A 113 11.11 3.93 1.00
CA LEU A 113 10.08 3.80 2.02
C LEU A 113 10.16 2.43 2.67
N ALA A 114 9.68 2.36 3.90
CA ALA A 114 9.43 1.10 4.55
C ALA A 114 8.20 1.15 5.44
N VAL A 115 7.59 -0.02 5.64
CA VAL A 115 6.50 -0.22 6.59
C VAL A 115 6.85 -1.36 7.51
N ARG A 116 6.51 -1.21 8.79
CA ARG A 116 6.58 -2.27 9.79
C ARG A 116 5.20 -2.53 10.37
N PHE A 117 4.76 -3.76 10.23
CA PHE A 117 3.54 -4.27 10.82
C PHE A 117 3.81 -4.84 12.22
N LYS A 118 2.75 -5.09 12.98
CA LYS A 118 2.86 -5.76 14.28
C LYS A 118 3.10 -7.26 14.11
N LEU A 119 2.41 -7.86 13.13
CA LEU A 119 2.47 -9.30 12.84
C LEU A 119 3.15 -9.53 11.49
N ASP A 120 3.93 -10.61 11.38
CA ASP A 120 4.53 -11.01 10.10
C ASP A 120 3.46 -11.36 9.06
N LYS A 121 2.36 -11.97 9.51
CA LYS A 121 1.18 -12.28 8.68
C LYS A 121 0.61 -11.03 7.99
N ASP A 122 0.55 -9.90 8.68
CA ASP A 122 0.04 -8.64 8.09
C ASP A 122 0.96 -8.13 6.98
N ALA A 123 2.28 -8.32 7.13
CA ALA A 123 3.26 -7.95 6.11
C ALA A 123 3.11 -8.83 4.86
N GLU A 124 2.89 -10.13 5.04
CA GLU A 124 2.65 -11.05 3.93
C GLU A 124 1.32 -10.76 3.22
N GLU A 125 0.24 -10.52 3.96
CA GLU A 125 -1.05 -10.09 3.40
C GLU A 125 -0.91 -8.76 2.63
N PHE A 126 -0.14 -7.81 3.14
CA PHE A 126 0.14 -6.55 2.45
C PHE A 126 0.86 -6.78 1.12
N ARG A 127 1.92 -7.60 1.15
CA ARG A 127 2.68 -7.94 -0.06
C ARG A 127 1.80 -8.63 -1.10
N ALA A 128 0.97 -9.58 -0.67
CA ALA A 128 0.02 -10.27 -1.53
C ALA A 128 -1.03 -9.31 -2.11
N ALA A 129 -1.53 -8.35 -1.33
CA ALA A 129 -2.48 -7.35 -1.80
C ALA A 129 -1.87 -6.41 -2.86
N VAL A 130 -0.62 -5.98 -2.69
CA VAL A 130 0.10 -5.20 -3.72
C VAL A 130 0.28 -6.02 -4.99
N ALA A 131 0.77 -7.26 -4.88
CA ALA A 131 0.93 -8.15 -6.05
C ALA A 131 -0.40 -8.41 -6.78
N ARG A 132 -1.50 -8.59 -6.04
CA ARG A 132 -2.85 -8.72 -6.59
C ARG A 132 -3.28 -7.47 -7.36
N ALA A 133 -2.99 -6.28 -6.85
CA ALA A 133 -3.26 -5.03 -7.56
C ALA A 133 -2.42 -4.90 -8.84
N GLN A 134 -1.14 -5.28 -8.78
CA GLN A 134 -0.23 -5.28 -9.94
C GLN A 134 -0.72 -6.22 -11.05
N SER A 135 -1.12 -7.44 -10.69
CA SER A 135 -1.66 -8.43 -11.64
C SER A 135 -2.97 -7.97 -12.27
N ALA A 136 -3.86 -7.36 -11.49
CA ALA A 136 -5.11 -6.81 -12.00
C ALA A 136 -4.91 -5.57 -12.89
N LEU A 137 -3.83 -4.79 -12.69
CA LEU A 137 -3.46 -3.70 -13.59
C LEU A 137 -2.84 -4.19 -14.90
N ASN A 138 -2.19 -5.36 -14.90
CA ASN A 138 -1.55 -5.93 -16.09
C ASN A 138 -2.53 -6.70 -16.99
N SER A 139 -3.68 -7.09 -16.44
CA SER A 139 -4.75 -7.79 -17.18
C SER A 139 -5.66 -6.82 -17.95
N ALA A 140 -5.14 -5.63 -18.27
CA ALA A 140 -5.81 -4.44 -18.77
C ALA A 140 -5.43 -4.14 -20.22
#